data_AF-A0A7S2CQY6-F1
#
_entry.id   AF-A0A7S2CQY6-F1
#
_cell.length_a   1.000
_cell.length_b   1.000
_cell.length_c   1.000
_cell.angle_alpha   90.00
_cell.angle_beta   90.00
_cell.angle_gamma   90.00
#
_symmetry.space_group_name_H-M   'P 1'
#
loop_
_entity.id
_entity.type
_entity.pdbx_description
1 polymer ?
#
loop_
_entity_poly.entity_id
_entity_poly.type
_entity_poly.pdbx_seq_one_letter_code
_entity_poly.pdbx_strand_id
1 'polypeptide(L)'
;GWPIRLTTSRADLKTASDRRNLARAFLSQGAPAMLLGVHLCGTLSLRAVDIFNEAPSLFHLALKPCCLPGIMHAQRGEVFEVGGHLFPACRVCAAGKWRRGKWVGSASRVEVESKFACWADHLFLGVNVDDEGAKAKEQHVVQDSWFQNTFVFASRPFSAELPESVKQYHAWREATAADLSTDPFTNLSTLQAPRGAPSSADGNRSVLKEGVGGGRSGE
;
A
#
# COMPACT_ATOMS: atom_id res chain seq x y z
N GLY A 1 28.51 7.69 -8.12
CA GLY A 1 27.41 6.94 -7.46
C GLY A 1 26.35 7.93 -7.02
N TRP A 2 25.10 7.49 -6.88
CA TRP A 2 24.04 8.36 -6.34
C TRP A 2 24.39 8.78 -4.90
N PRO A 3 24.37 10.07 -4.54
CA PRO A 3 24.95 10.56 -3.28
C PRO A 3 24.10 10.23 -2.04
N ILE A 4 22.89 9.68 -2.24
CA ILE A 4 21.94 9.38 -1.17
C ILE A 4 21.79 7.86 -1.06
N ARG A 5 21.99 7.30 0.14
CA ARG A 5 21.73 5.88 0.39
C ARG A 5 20.24 5.62 0.23
N LEU A 6 19.88 4.74 -0.71
CA LEU A 6 18.50 4.33 -0.95
C LEU A 6 18.22 3.00 -0.23
N THR A 7 17.17 2.99 0.57
CA THR A 7 16.58 1.76 1.13
C THR A 7 15.25 1.53 0.43
N THR A 8 15.10 0.38 -0.23
CA THR A 8 13.89 0.05 -1.00
C THR A 8 13.06 -1.01 -0.28
N SER A 9 11.75 -0.84 -0.28
CA SER A 9 10.79 -1.88 0.14
C SER A 9 9.77 -2.11 -0.97
N ARG A 10 9.24 -3.33 -1.05
CA ARG A 10 8.22 -3.71 -2.02
C ARG A 10 6.93 -4.07 -1.28
N ALA A 11 5.83 -3.47 -1.70
CA ALA A 11 4.49 -3.71 -1.15
C ALA A 11 3.45 -3.70 -2.28
N ASP A 12 2.39 -4.49 -2.16
CA ASP A 12 1.24 -4.42 -3.07
C ASP A 12 0.19 -3.43 -2.54
N LEU A 13 0.09 -2.25 -3.17
CA LEU A 13 -0.86 -1.21 -2.77
C LEU A 13 -2.34 -1.63 -2.91
N LYS A 14 -2.65 -2.71 -3.63
CA LYS A 14 -4.02 -3.26 -3.67
C LYS A 14 -4.40 -3.90 -2.34
N THR A 15 -3.44 -4.48 -1.64
CA THR A 15 -3.65 -5.21 -0.40
C THR A 15 -3.64 -4.26 0.79
N ALA A 16 -4.73 -4.27 1.58
CA ALA A 16 -4.86 -3.36 2.72
C ALA A 16 -3.82 -3.59 3.83
N SER A 17 -3.40 -4.85 4.06
CA SER A 17 -2.31 -5.16 4.98
C SER A 17 -0.99 -4.55 4.53
N ASP A 18 -0.68 -4.62 3.24
CA ASP A 18 0.56 -4.08 2.67
C ASP A 18 0.61 -2.57 2.75
N ARG A 19 -0.52 -1.88 2.49
CA ARG A 19 -0.63 -0.43 2.72
C ARG A 19 -0.35 -0.06 4.17
N ARG A 20 -0.96 -0.77 5.12
CA ARG A 20 -0.73 -0.55 6.56
C ARG A 20 0.73 -0.84 6.96
N ASN A 21 1.33 -1.89 6.40
CA ASN A 21 2.73 -2.24 6.66
C ASN A 21 3.69 -1.20 6.08
N LEU A 22 3.39 -0.66 4.90
CA LEU A 22 4.16 0.42 4.29
C LEU A 22 4.05 1.70 5.13
N ALA A 23 2.83 2.10 5.49
CA ALA A 23 2.61 3.23 6.39
C ALA A 23 3.37 3.04 7.71
N ARG A 24 3.31 1.85 8.33
CA ARG A 24 4.08 1.56 9.55
C ARG A 24 5.58 1.66 9.32
N ALA A 25 6.12 1.05 8.27
CA ALA A 25 7.56 0.99 8.05
C ALA A 25 8.19 2.37 7.82
N PHE A 26 7.48 3.27 7.14
CA PHE A 26 8.03 4.57 6.73
C PHE A 26 7.52 5.75 7.55
N LEU A 27 6.33 5.66 8.15
CA LEU A 27 5.68 6.78 8.83
C LEU A 27 5.64 6.62 10.35
N SER A 28 6.01 5.46 10.92
CA SER A 28 6.01 5.27 12.38
C SER A 28 7.03 6.14 13.11
N GLN A 29 8.04 6.64 12.41
CA GLN A 29 9.10 7.48 12.98
C GLN A 29 8.69 8.96 13.04
N GLY A 30 7.52 9.33 12.50
CA GLY A 30 7.10 10.74 12.41
C GLY A 30 8.05 11.60 11.58
N ALA A 31 8.82 11.02 10.67
CA ALA A 31 9.74 11.78 9.82
C ALA A 31 8.97 12.44 8.65
N PRO A 32 9.38 13.64 8.19
CA PRO A 32 8.80 14.24 7.00
C PRO A 32 8.96 13.33 5.78
N ALA A 33 7.85 13.09 5.08
CA ALA A 33 7.84 12.22 3.92
C ALA A 33 7.06 12.85 2.76
N MET A 34 7.42 12.45 1.54
CA MET A 34 6.71 12.83 0.32
C MET A 34 6.19 11.57 -0.37
N LEU A 35 4.99 11.64 -0.95
CA LEU A 35 4.42 10.56 -1.75
C LEU A 35 4.55 10.88 -3.23
N LEU A 36 5.30 10.05 -3.95
CA LEU A 36 5.46 10.13 -5.40
C LEU A 36 4.74 8.96 -6.06
N GLY A 37 3.61 9.24 -6.72
CA GLY A 37 2.78 8.24 -7.39
C GLY A 37 2.97 8.25 -8.89
N VAL A 38 3.80 7.34 -9.42
CA VAL A 38 4.03 7.17 -10.86
C VAL A 38 3.63 5.75 -11.28
N HIS A 39 3.05 5.60 -12.47
CA HIS A 39 2.59 4.31 -13.00
C HIS A 39 1.54 3.58 -12.14
N LEU A 40 0.76 4.33 -11.35
CA LEU A 40 -0.35 3.81 -10.56
C LEU A 40 -1.58 3.51 -11.43
N CYS A 41 -1.51 2.45 -12.22
CA CYS A 41 -2.54 2.12 -13.20
C CYS A 41 -3.87 1.68 -12.57
N GLY A 42 -4.97 2.08 -13.22
CA GLY A 42 -6.31 1.71 -12.82
C GLY A 42 -6.70 2.41 -11.51
N THR A 43 -7.15 1.63 -10.52
CA THR A 43 -7.62 2.16 -9.23
C THR A 43 -6.49 2.42 -8.23
N LEU A 44 -5.23 2.15 -8.59
CA LEU A 44 -4.09 2.35 -7.68
C LEU A 44 -3.86 3.82 -7.30
N SER A 45 -4.20 4.77 -8.18
CA SER A 45 -4.08 6.19 -7.85
C SER A 45 -5.08 6.61 -6.76
N LEU A 46 -6.23 5.95 -6.63
CA LEU A 46 -7.13 6.17 -5.48
C LEU A 46 -6.41 5.84 -4.18
N ARG A 47 -5.69 4.70 -4.15
CA ARG A 47 -4.96 4.25 -2.96
C ARG A 47 -3.80 5.17 -2.58
N ALA A 48 -3.15 5.81 -3.54
CA ALA A 48 -2.15 6.81 -3.23
C ALA A 48 -2.76 8.06 -2.60
N VAL A 49 -3.92 8.51 -3.08
CA VAL A 49 -4.63 9.63 -2.46
C VAL A 49 -5.12 9.25 -1.06
N ASP A 50 -5.66 8.04 -0.87
CA ASP A 50 -6.06 7.53 0.46
C ASP A 50 -4.87 7.56 1.44
N ILE A 51 -3.70 7.03 1.03
CA ILE A 51 -2.49 7.04 1.87
C ILE A 51 -2.06 8.47 2.21
N PHE A 52 -2.09 9.39 1.24
CA PHE A 52 -1.79 10.80 1.52
C PHE A 52 -2.78 11.37 2.54
N ASN A 53 -4.08 11.22 2.31
CA ASN A 53 -5.10 11.77 3.19
C ASN A 53 -5.03 11.20 4.63
N GLU A 54 -4.68 9.93 4.79
CA GLU A 54 -4.61 9.24 6.09
C GLU A 54 -3.34 9.57 6.91
N ALA A 55 -2.31 10.15 6.29
CA ALA A 55 -0.99 10.29 6.91
C ALA A 55 -0.48 11.73 6.95
N PRO A 56 -0.72 12.48 8.04
CA PRO A 56 -0.29 13.88 8.19
C PRO A 56 1.23 14.12 8.01
N SER A 57 2.06 13.12 8.26
CA SER A 57 3.52 13.17 8.03
C SER A 57 3.91 13.22 6.55
N LEU A 58 2.99 12.86 5.64
CA LEU A 58 3.13 13.13 4.21
C LEU A 58 2.76 14.60 3.95
N PHE A 59 3.79 15.44 3.83
CA PHE A 59 3.63 16.88 3.63
C PHE A 59 3.52 17.25 2.14
N HIS A 60 3.87 16.34 1.23
CA HIS A 60 3.80 16.57 -0.21
C HIS A 60 3.35 15.32 -0.98
N LEU A 61 2.50 15.54 -1.99
CA LEU A 61 2.03 14.56 -2.97
C LEU A 61 2.38 15.04 -4.37
N ALA A 62 2.98 14.16 -5.17
CA ALA A 62 3.07 14.33 -6.62
C ALA A 62 2.53 13.05 -7.29
N LEU A 63 1.36 13.17 -7.91
CA LEU A 63 0.65 12.05 -8.52
C LEU A 63 0.53 12.24 -10.03
N LYS A 64 1.07 11.29 -10.79
CA LYS A 64 0.89 11.19 -12.24
C LYS A 64 -0.06 10.03 -12.56
N PRO A 65 -1.38 10.27 -12.73
CA PRO A 65 -2.27 9.25 -13.24
C PRO A 65 -1.82 8.83 -14.65
N CYS A 66 -1.90 7.55 -14.97
CA CYS A 66 -1.32 7.03 -16.23
C CYS A 66 -2.18 5.99 -16.95
N CYS A 67 -3.09 5.31 -16.24
CA CYS A 67 -4.02 4.36 -16.85
C CYS A 67 -5.41 4.60 -16.28
N LEU A 68 -6.42 4.59 -17.14
CA LEU A 68 -7.81 4.57 -16.72
C LEU A 68 -8.14 3.26 -15.99
N PRO A 69 -9.11 3.28 -15.06
CA PRO A 69 -9.72 2.06 -14.55
C PRO A 69 -10.38 1.24 -15.66
N GLY A 70 -10.39 -0.09 -15.50
CA GLY A 70 -10.92 -1.00 -16.51
C GLY A 70 -12.45 -0.93 -16.62
N ILE A 71 -12.98 -1.10 -17.84
CA ILE A 71 -14.42 -1.01 -18.13
C ILE A 71 -15.32 -1.92 -17.28
N MET A 72 -14.78 -3.02 -16.74
CA MET A 72 -15.52 -3.94 -15.86
C MET A 72 -16.12 -3.24 -14.64
N HIS A 73 -15.45 -2.23 -14.07
CA HIS A 73 -15.98 -1.47 -12.93
C HIS A 73 -17.26 -0.72 -13.33
N ALA A 74 -17.27 -0.10 -14.52
CA ALA A 74 -18.46 0.59 -15.04
C ALA A 74 -19.60 -0.39 -15.34
N GLN A 75 -19.30 -1.56 -15.91
CA GLN A 75 -20.31 -2.58 -16.21
C GLN A 75 -20.98 -3.15 -14.96
N ARG A 76 -20.26 -3.16 -13.83
CA ARG A 76 -20.79 -3.56 -12.52
C ARG A 76 -21.56 -2.44 -11.81
N GLY A 77 -21.64 -1.25 -12.40
CA GLY A 77 -22.30 -0.09 -11.77
C GLY A 77 -21.57 0.41 -10.53
N GLU A 78 -20.25 0.19 -10.43
CA GLU A 78 -19.48 0.60 -9.25
C GLU A 78 -19.43 2.13 -9.10
N VAL A 79 -19.42 2.59 -7.85
CA VAL A 79 -19.14 3.97 -7.47
C VAL A 79 -17.77 3.98 -6.78
N PHE A 80 -16.89 4.85 -7.25
CA PHE A 80 -15.60 5.07 -6.62
C PHE A 80 -15.70 6.16 -5.56
N GLU A 81 -14.88 6.00 -4.53
CA GLU A 81 -14.73 6.94 -3.43
C GLU A 81 -13.24 7.21 -3.19
N VAL A 82 -12.90 8.47 -2.92
CA VAL A 82 -11.56 8.90 -2.52
C VAL A 82 -11.66 10.19 -1.72
N GLY A 83 -11.14 10.21 -0.49
CA GLY A 83 -11.23 11.40 0.38
C GLY A 83 -12.65 11.92 0.60
N GLY A 84 -13.66 11.04 0.62
CA GLY A 84 -15.08 11.41 0.72
C GLY A 84 -15.71 11.91 -0.59
N HIS A 85 -14.94 12.04 -1.67
CA HIS A 85 -15.45 12.39 -3.00
C HIS A 85 -15.93 11.15 -3.75
N LEU A 86 -17.24 11.11 -4.08
CA LEU A 86 -17.92 10.00 -4.75
C LEU A 86 -18.16 10.27 -6.23
N PHE A 87 -17.96 9.27 -7.08
CA PHE A 87 -18.25 9.38 -8.52
C PHE A 87 -18.45 8.01 -9.19
N PRO A 88 -19.35 7.90 -10.17
CA PRO A 88 -19.65 6.63 -10.80
C PRO A 88 -18.52 6.20 -11.76
N ALA A 89 -18.17 4.91 -11.73
CA ALA A 89 -17.08 4.34 -12.52
C ALA A 89 -17.27 4.55 -14.04
N CYS A 90 -18.50 4.61 -14.53
CA CYS A 90 -18.81 4.84 -15.94
C CYS A 90 -18.27 6.18 -16.49
N ARG A 91 -18.01 7.17 -15.63
CA ARG A 91 -17.46 8.48 -16.02
C ARG A 91 -15.98 8.41 -16.40
N VAL A 92 -15.24 7.44 -15.85
CA VAL A 92 -13.78 7.39 -15.95
C VAL A 92 -13.24 6.09 -16.57
N CYS A 93 -14.02 5.00 -16.54
CA CYS A 93 -13.56 3.72 -17.10
C CYS A 93 -13.69 3.71 -18.62
N ALA A 94 -12.70 3.14 -19.32
CA ALA A 94 -12.72 2.98 -20.77
C ALA A 94 -12.45 1.53 -21.18
N ALA A 95 -12.98 1.14 -22.35
CA ALA A 95 -12.73 -0.17 -22.93
C ALA A 95 -11.33 -0.21 -23.57
N GLY A 96 -10.38 -0.81 -22.87
CA GLY A 96 -9.01 -0.97 -23.34
C GLY A 96 -7.97 -0.84 -22.23
N LYS A 97 -6.70 -0.79 -22.64
CA LYS A 97 -5.57 -0.54 -21.74
C LYS A 97 -4.39 0.05 -22.50
N TRP A 98 -3.58 0.84 -21.80
CA TRP A 98 -2.29 1.29 -22.31
C TRP A 98 -1.28 0.13 -22.31
N ARG A 99 -0.66 -0.15 -23.45
CA ARG A 99 0.40 -1.17 -23.59
C ARG A 99 1.46 -0.67 -24.55
N ARG A 100 2.72 -0.63 -24.08
CA ARG A 100 3.91 -0.26 -24.90
C ARG A 100 3.70 1.03 -25.70
N GLY A 101 3.26 2.10 -25.03
CA GLY A 101 3.10 3.43 -25.65
C GLY A 101 1.87 3.59 -26.55
N LYS A 102 0.92 2.64 -26.54
CA LYS A 102 -0.33 2.76 -27.29
C LYS A 102 -1.53 2.28 -26.50
N TRP A 103 -2.69 2.88 -26.78
CA TRP A 103 -3.97 2.36 -26.32
C TRP A 103 -4.35 1.13 -27.13
N VAL A 104 -4.77 0.06 -26.45
CA VAL A 104 -5.28 -1.17 -27.06
C VAL A 104 -6.69 -1.41 -26.52
N GLY A 105 -7.70 -1.19 -27.35
CA GLY A 105 -9.11 -1.33 -26.99
C GLY A 105 -10.02 -0.67 -28.02
N SER A 106 -11.33 -0.76 -27.79
CA SER A 106 -12.35 -0.19 -28.67
C SER A 106 -12.63 1.29 -28.43
N ALA A 107 -12.23 1.84 -27.28
CA ALA A 107 -12.43 3.26 -26.98
C ALA A 107 -11.59 4.16 -27.91
N SER A 108 -12.22 5.21 -28.45
CA SER A 108 -11.55 6.18 -29.32
C SER A 108 -10.57 7.06 -28.54
N ARG A 109 -9.61 7.71 -29.22
CA ARG A 109 -8.68 8.64 -28.55
C ARG A 109 -9.43 9.75 -27.81
N VAL A 110 -10.43 10.36 -28.43
CA VAL A 110 -11.24 11.45 -27.86
C VAL A 110 -11.95 11.00 -26.58
N GLU A 111 -12.51 9.78 -26.60
CA GLU A 111 -13.16 9.19 -25.42
C GLU A 111 -12.16 8.97 -24.27
N VAL A 112 -11.02 8.35 -24.56
CA VAL A 112 -9.98 8.08 -23.55
C VAL A 112 -9.43 9.40 -22.98
N GLU A 113 -9.28 10.43 -23.80
CA GLU A 113 -8.83 11.76 -23.39
C GLU A 113 -9.81 12.42 -22.42
N SER A 114 -11.09 12.47 -22.79
CA SER A 114 -12.15 13.00 -21.95
C SER A 114 -12.25 12.26 -20.60
N LYS A 115 -12.20 10.92 -20.63
CA LYS A 115 -12.23 10.11 -19.41
C LYS A 115 -11.00 10.29 -18.54
N PHE A 116 -9.83 10.53 -19.15
CA PHE A 116 -8.59 10.78 -18.40
C PHE A 116 -8.59 12.15 -17.73
N ALA A 117 -9.07 13.18 -18.42
CA ALA A 117 -9.29 14.49 -17.81
C ALA A 117 -10.24 14.37 -16.61
N CYS A 118 -11.39 13.70 -16.79
CA CYS A 118 -12.35 13.44 -15.72
C CYS A 118 -11.75 12.62 -14.57
N TRP A 119 -10.89 11.65 -14.86
CA TRP A 119 -10.20 10.87 -13.84
C TRP A 119 -9.25 11.73 -13.01
N ALA A 120 -8.44 12.56 -13.66
CA ALA A 120 -7.55 13.49 -12.96
C ALA A 120 -8.32 14.50 -12.09
N ASP A 121 -9.48 14.97 -12.56
CA ASP A 121 -10.36 15.86 -11.78
C ASP A 121 -10.87 15.19 -10.52
N HIS A 122 -11.35 13.95 -10.60
CA HIS A 122 -11.84 13.23 -9.43
C HIS A 122 -10.73 12.91 -8.43
N LEU A 123 -9.52 12.57 -8.91
CA LEU A 123 -8.36 12.42 -8.02
C LEU A 123 -8.02 13.73 -7.33
N PHE A 124 -7.98 14.85 -8.07
CA PHE A 124 -7.73 16.17 -7.51
C PHE A 124 -8.77 16.58 -6.45
N LEU A 125 -10.05 16.31 -6.72
CA LEU A 125 -11.14 16.60 -5.78
C LEU A 125 -11.01 15.78 -4.49
N GLY A 126 -10.64 14.50 -4.58
CA GLY A 126 -10.46 13.62 -3.43
C GLY A 126 -9.19 13.83 -2.62
N VAL A 127 -8.25 14.68 -3.06
CA VAL A 127 -7.09 15.05 -2.24
C VAL A 127 -7.54 16.00 -1.14
N ASN A 128 -7.31 15.60 0.11
CA ASN A 128 -7.58 16.41 1.29
C ASN A 128 -6.33 17.19 1.64
N VAL A 129 -6.44 18.51 1.55
CA VAL A 129 -5.46 19.44 2.10
C VAL A 129 -6.15 20.14 3.26
N ASP A 130 -5.48 20.20 4.41
CA ASP A 130 -5.98 20.89 5.59
C ASP A 130 -6.06 22.40 5.33
N ASP A 131 -6.55 23.21 6.27
CA ASP A 131 -6.82 24.64 6.06
C ASP A 131 -5.58 25.46 5.60
N GLU A 132 -4.38 24.99 5.93
CA GLU A 132 -3.10 25.61 5.56
C GLU A 132 -2.45 24.97 4.32
N GLY A 133 -3.10 23.98 3.71
CA GLY A 133 -2.57 23.26 2.56
C GLY A 133 -2.99 23.85 1.21
N ALA A 134 -2.33 23.38 0.16
CA ALA A 134 -2.60 23.77 -1.21
C ALA A 134 -2.53 22.56 -2.13
N LYS A 135 -3.40 22.52 -3.14
CA LYS A 135 -3.34 21.51 -4.21
C LYS A 135 -3.45 22.17 -5.57
N ALA A 136 -2.73 21.62 -6.54
CA ALA A 136 -2.70 22.10 -7.91
C ALA A 136 -2.82 20.94 -8.89
N LYS A 137 -3.42 21.22 -10.05
CA LYS A 137 -3.42 20.31 -11.20
C LYS A 137 -2.63 20.98 -12.31
N GLU A 138 -1.54 20.35 -12.72
CA GLU A 138 -0.57 20.95 -13.65
C GLU A 138 -0.38 20.07 -14.87
N GLN A 139 0.04 20.68 -15.98
CA GLN A 139 0.41 19.98 -17.21
C GLN A 139 1.92 20.04 -17.37
N HIS A 140 2.56 18.88 -17.30
CA HIS A 140 3.99 18.75 -17.58
C HIS A 140 4.18 17.78 -18.74
N VAL A 141 4.80 18.26 -19.82
CA VAL A 141 5.06 17.44 -21.01
C VAL A 141 6.16 16.43 -20.65
N VAL A 142 5.75 15.19 -20.40
CA VAL A 142 6.66 14.04 -20.18
C VAL A 142 6.60 13.06 -21.34
N GLN A 143 5.52 13.11 -22.12
CA GLN A 143 5.36 12.34 -23.34
C GLN A 143 4.74 13.21 -24.44
N ASP A 144 5.33 13.17 -25.62
CA ASP A 144 4.97 14.03 -26.74
C ASP A 144 3.75 13.51 -27.53
N SER A 145 3.48 12.21 -27.47
CA SER A 145 2.50 11.54 -28.33
C SER A 145 1.12 11.33 -27.70
N TRP A 146 0.95 11.62 -26.40
CA TRP A 146 -0.28 11.31 -25.67
C TRP A 146 -0.64 12.33 -24.58
N PHE A 147 -1.92 12.38 -24.18
CA PHE A 147 -2.48 13.41 -23.30
C PHE A 147 -2.29 13.16 -21.79
N GLN A 148 -1.53 12.14 -21.40
CA GLN A 148 -1.26 11.82 -19.99
C GLN A 148 -0.12 12.67 -19.43
N ASN A 149 -0.31 13.99 -19.50
CA ASN A 149 0.62 15.01 -19.01
C ASN A 149 0.10 15.75 -17.77
N THR A 150 -1.10 15.39 -17.30
CA THR A 150 -1.66 15.91 -16.06
C THR A 150 -0.94 15.34 -14.84
N PHE A 151 -0.57 16.22 -13.91
CA PHE A 151 -0.10 15.90 -12.57
C PHE A 151 -1.05 16.51 -11.56
N VAL A 152 -1.24 15.81 -10.44
CA VAL A 152 -1.93 16.30 -9.26
C VAL A 152 -0.87 16.49 -8.17
N PHE A 153 -0.70 17.72 -7.74
CA PHE A 153 0.19 18.10 -6.65
C PHE A 153 -0.62 18.50 -5.43
N ALA A 154 -0.10 18.18 -4.25
CA ALA A 154 -0.64 18.64 -2.99
C ALA A 154 0.48 18.90 -2.00
N SER A 155 0.32 19.91 -1.18
CA SER A 155 1.23 20.27 -0.10
C SER A 155 0.43 20.66 1.12
N ARG A 156 0.95 20.36 2.30
CA ARG A 156 0.43 20.83 3.59
C ARG A 156 1.59 20.98 4.58
N PRO A 157 1.41 21.71 5.69
CA PRO A 157 2.38 21.72 6.76
C PRO A 157 2.70 20.30 7.24
N PHE A 158 3.96 20.04 7.52
CA PHE A 158 4.36 18.77 8.10
C PHE A 158 3.79 18.63 9.51
N SER A 159 3.16 17.49 9.79
CA SER A 159 2.76 17.09 11.14
C SER A 159 3.46 15.78 11.52
N ALA A 160 4.05 15.75 12.72
CA ALA A 160 4.64 14.54 13.29
C ALA A 160 3.57 13.54 13.78
N GLU A 161 2.29 13.88 13.63
CA GLU A 161 1.18 13.02 14.01
C GLU A 161 1.17 11.72 13.20
N LEU A 162 1.04 10.61 13.93
CA LEU A 162 1.00 9.29 13.31
C LEU A 162 -0.37 9.04 12.66
N PRO A 163 -0.42 8.31 11.54
CA PRO A 163 -1.69 7.84 10.98
C PRO A 163 -2.49 7.04 12.03
N GLU A 164 -3.81 7.15 11.99
CA GLU A 164 -4.69 6.47 12.96
C GLU A 164 -4.45 4.95 13.02
N SER A 165 -4.23 4.32 11.85
CA SER A 165 -3.88 2.90 11.76
C SER A 165 -2.56 2.52 12.47
N VAL A 166 -1.63 3.47 12.56
CA VAL A 166 -0.36 3.30 13.27
C VAL A 166 -0.58 3.50 14.77
N LYS A 167 -1.34 4.53 15.18
CA LYS A 167 -1.72 4.75 16.58
C LYS A 167 -2.42 3.52 17.18
N GLN A 168 -3.41 2.98 16.47
CA GLN A 168 -4.13 1.76 16.88
C GLN A 168 -3.20 0.55 17.05
N TYR A 169 -2.21 0.41 16.16
CA TYR A 169 -1.22 -0.67 16.27
C TYR A 169 -0.31 -0.51 17.49
N HIS A 170 0.16 0.71 17.79
CA HIS A 170 0.95 0.98 18.99
C HIS A 170 0.14 0.69 20.27
N ALA A 171 -1.11 1.17 20.34
CA ALA A 171 -2.01 0.89 21.46
C ALA A 171 -2.24 -0.63 21.65
N TRP A 172 -2.50 -1.38 20.57
CA TRP A 172 -2.65 -2.84 20.64
C TRP A 172 -1.37 -3.53 21.14
N ARG A 173 -0.19 -3.10 20.66
CA ARG A 173 1.10 -3.64 21.11
C ARG A 173 1.35 -3.39 22.59
N GLU A 174 1.07 -2.18 23.06
CA GLU A 174 1.25 -1.81 24.46
C GLU A 174 0.31 -2.60 25.38
N ALA A 175 -0.96 -2.73 25.00
CA ALA A 175 -1.93 -3.56 25.72
C ALA A 175 -1.48 -5.04 25.80
N THR A 176 -0.99 -5.59 24.70
CA THR A 176 -0.52 -6.99 24.65
C THR A 176 0.78 -7.19 25.45
N ALA A 177 1.69 -6.21 25.43
CA ALA A 177 2.92 -6.26 26.21
C ALA A 177 2.64 -6.13 27.72
N ALA A 178 1.65 -5.32 28.10
CA ALA A 178 1.20 -5.20 29.49
C ALA A 178 0.62 -6.53 30.02
N ASP A 179 -0.19 -7.21 29.21
CA ASP A 179 -0.82 -8.50 29.56
C ASP A 179 0.21 -9.63 29.77
N LEU A 180 1.29 -9.63 28.97
CA LEU A 180 2.42 -10.54 29.14
C LEU A 180 3.33 -10.16 30.33
N SER A 181 3.28 -8.92 30.81
CA SER A 181 4.03 -8.48 32.00
C SER A 181 3.29 -8.79 33.32
N THR A 182 2.00 -9.13 33.25
CA THR A 182 1.18 -9.53 34.39
C THR A 182 1.12 -11.04 34.61
N ASP A 183 2.01 -11.83 33.98
CA ASP A 183 2.07 -13.27 34.18
C ASP A 183 2.46 -13.60 35.65
N PRO A 184 1.55 -14.21 36.45
CA PRO A 184 1.85 -14.58 37.83
C PRO A 184 2.93 -15.66 37.97
N PHE A 185 3.43 -16.23 36.87
CA PHE A 185 4.47 -17.27 36.90
C PHE A 185 5.92 -16.77 36.92
N THR A 186 6.19 -15.47 36.89
CA THR A 186 7.57 -14.95 37.01
C THR A 186 8.14 -14.94 38.43
N ASN A 187 7.40 -15.41 39.44
CA ASN A 187 7.90 -15.58 40.82
C ASN A 187 8.24 -17.06 41.12
N LEU A 188 9.17 -17.63 40.34
CA LEU A 188 9.66 -19.00 40.50
C LEU A 188 10.93 -19.07 41.38
N SER A 189 10.97 -18.30 42.46
CA SER A 189 12.04 -18.35 43.48
C SER A 189 11.65 -19.13 44.75
N THR A 190 10.48 -19.79 44.79
CA THR A 190 9.98 -20.47 46.01
C THR A 190 9.51 -21.90 45.81
N LEU A 191 10.11 -22.68 44.91
CA LEU A 191 9.94 -24.14 44.91
C LEU A 191 11.21 -24.81 45.42
N GLN A 192 11.20 -25.07 46.73
CA GLN A 192 12.08 -26.05 47.37
C GLN A 192 11.95 -27.40 46.66
N ALA A 193 13.09 -27.97 46.29
CA ALA A 193 13.19 -29.31 45.74
C ALA A 193 12.73 -30.37 46.76
N PRO A 194 11.88 -31.33 46.37
CA PRO A 194 11.86 -32.63 47.02
C PRO A 194 12.90 -33.54 46.37
N ARG A 195 13.76 -34.08 47.23
CA ARG A 195 14.67 -35.19 46.97
C ARG A 195 13.89 -36.44 46.54
N GLY A 196 14.45 -37.22 45.62
CA GLY A 196 14.10 -38.63 45.46
C GLY A 196 14.08 -39.12 44.01
N ALA A 197 15.22 -39.63 43.53
CA ALA A 197 15.26 -40.56 42.40
C ALA A 197 14.65 -41.92 42.84
N PRO A 198 14.21 -42.78 41.91
CA PRO A 198 15.17 -43.71 41.31
C PRO A 198 14.98 -44.04 39.81
N SER A 199 16.13 -44.10 39.11
CA SER A 199 16.62 -45.19 38.25
C SER A 199 15.64 -46.11 37.48
N SER A 200 15.70 -46.05 36.14
CA SER A 200 15.86 -47.19 35.19
C SER A 200 15.90 -46.58 33.77
N ALA A 201 16.99 -46.65 33.00
CA ALA A 201 17.53 -47.79 32.24
C ALA A 201 16.61 -48.24 31.08
N ASP A 202 17.25 -48.44 29.91
CA ASP A 202 16.75 -48.83 28.58
C ASP A 202 16.31 -47.65 27.68
N GLY A 203 16.96 -47.32 26.56
CA GLY A 203 17.78 -48.12 25.66
C GLY A 203 17.00 -48.46 24.40
N ASN A 204 17.02 -47.60 23.36
CA ASN A 204 17.21 -48.12 22.01
C ASN A 204 17.57 -47.08 20.95
N ARG A 205 18.26 -47.61 19.95
CA ARG A 205 19.11 -47.01 18.94
C ARG A 205 18.42 -47.08 17.58
N SER A 206 18.61 -46.04 16.76
CA SER A 206 18.59 -46.02 15.29
C SER A 206 17.31 -46.43 14.54
N VAL A 207 17.00 -45.72 13.44
CA VAL A 207 17.02 -46.26 12.06
C VAL A 207 16.85 -45.09 11.09
N LEU A 208 17.88 -44.89 10.27
CA LEU A 208 17.86 -44.18 8.99
C LEU A 208 17.02 -44.98 7.99
N LYS A 209 16.22 -44.30 7.16
CA LYS A 209 15.81 -44.84 5.86
C LYS A 209 15.97 -43.80 4.76
N GLU A 210 16.93 -44.11 3.89
CA GLU A 210 17.04 -43.62 2.53
C GLU A 210 15.97 -44.26 1.62
N GLY A 211 15.68 -43.57 0.52
CA GLY A 211 15.09 -44.06 -0.73
C GLY A 211 15.00 -42.83 -1.66
N VAL A 212 15.77 -42.67 -2.75
CA VAL A 212 15.89 -43.49 -3.98
C VAL A 212 14.49 -43.89 -4.48
N GLY A 213 14.01 -43.56 -5.68
CA GLY A 213 14.55 -42.93 -6.88
C GLY A 213 13.49 -43.05 -8.01
N GLY A 214 13.81 -42.51 -9.20
CA GLY A 214 13.06 -42.72 -10.46
C GLY A 214 12.21 -41.51 -10.87
N GLY A 215 12.38 -40.84 -12.01
CA GLY A 215 13.03 -41.23 -13.27
C GLY A 215 12.02 -41.81 -14.26
N ARG A 216 11.50 -40.98 -15.18
CA ARG A 216 10.92 -41.24 -16.53
C ARG A 216 10.19 -39.94 -16.96
N SER A 217 10.52 -39.19 -18.03
CA SER A 217 10.73 -39.44 -19.48
C SER A 217 9.46 -39.80 -20.26
N GLY A 218 9.16 -38.99 -21.29
CA GLY A 218 8.13 -39.18 -22.33
C GLY A 218 6.85 -38.39 -22.05
N GLU A 219 6.32 -37.52 -22.90
CA GLU A 219 6.50 -37.21 -24.33
C GLU A 219 6.29 -35.70 -24.57
#